data_AF-A0A1K1R3S6-F1
#
_entry.id   AF-A0A1K1R3S6-F1
#
_cell.length_a   1.000
_cell.length_b   1.000
_cell.length_c   1.000
_cell.angle_alpha   90.00
_cell.angle_beta   90.00
_cell.angle_gamma   90.00
#
_symmetry.space_group_name_H-M   'P 1'
#
loop_
_entity.id
_entity.type
_entity.pdbx_description
1 polymer ?
#
loop_
_entity_poly.entity_id
_entity_poly.type
_entity_poly.pdbx_seq_one_letter_code
_entity_poly.pdbx_strand_id
1 'polypeptide(L)' 'MKAKIVLILMIVFAGATTQLSAQHRHRSKTVVVKTVPEQPHVVAYQGVNYHYADGRYYRPVNGGYERIPQN' A
#
# COMPACT_ATOMS: atom_id res chain seq x y z
N MET A 1 34.27 -36.06 10.66
CA MET A 1 33.83 -35.01 11.62
C MET A 1 33.77 -33.61 11.01
N LYS A 2 34.73 -33.21 10.17
CA LYS A 2 34.79 -31.87 9.53
C LYS A 2 33.58 -31.54 8.64
N ALA A 3 33.08 -32.49 7.84
CA ALA A 3 31.94 -32.28 6.93
C ALA A 3 30.60 -31.99 7.64
N LYS A 4 30.39 -32.54 8.84
CA LYS A 4 29.15 -32.33 9.61
C LYS A 4 29.03 -30.90 10.14
N ILE A 5 30.16 -30.29 10.53
CA ILE A 5 30.21 -28.90 11.02
C ILE A 5 29.94 -27.92 9.87
N VAL A 6 30.47 -28.20 8.68
CA VAL A 6 30.24 -27.38 7.48
C VAL A 6 28.75 -27.39 7.09
N LEU A 7 28.09 -28.54 7.16
CA LEU A 7 26.67 -28.67 6.86
C LEU A 7 25.78 -27.84 7.80
N ILE A 8 26.10 -27.83 9.10
CA ILE A 8 25.37 -27.05 10.11
C ILE A 8 25.53 -25.55 9.86
N LEU A 9 26.75 -25.10 9.54
CA LEU A 9 27.02 -23.69 9.19
C LEU A 9 26.25 -23.23 7.95
N MET A 10 26.14 -24.07 6.90
CA MET A 10 25.39 -23.71 5.70
C MET A 10 23.90 -23.53 5.96
N ILE A 11 23.29 -24.37 6.81
CA ILE A 11 21.87 -24.26 7.16
C ILE A 11 21.59 -22.96 7.93
N VAL A 12 22.46 -22.60 8.87
CA VAL A 12 22.32 -21.36 9.66
C VAL A 12 22.50 -20.12 8.78
N PHE A 13 23.48 -20.12 7.86
CA PHE A 13 23.68 -19.02 6.90
C PHE A 13 22.53 -18.89 5.90
N ALA A 14 21.97 -20.02 5.42
CA ALA A 14 20.80 -19.99 4.55
C ALA A 14 19.53 -19.52 5.27
N GLY A 15 19.38 -19.83 6.56
CA GLY A 15 18.26 -19.34 7.38
C GLY A 15 18.29 -17.83 7.58
N ALA A 16 19.46 -17.26 7.86
CA ALA A 16 19.62 -15.84 8.17
C ALA A 16 19.37 -14.89 6.98
N THR A 17 19.47 -15.36 5.74
CA THR A 17 19.24 -14.52 4.54
C THR A 17 17.77 -14.41 4.12
N THR A 18 16.90 -15.28 4.63
CA THR A 18 15.47 -15.26 4.25
C THR A 18 14.62 -14.23 4.99
N GLN A 19 15.19 -13.49 5.96
CA GLN A 19 14.52 -12.39 6.65
C GLN A 19 14.65 -11.03 5.94
N LEU A 20 14.98 -11.01 4.65
CA LEU A 20 14.85 -9.80 3.83
C LEU A 20 13.39 -9.69 3.33
N SER A 21 12.70 -8.67 3.81
CA SER A 21 11.52 -8.09 3.17
C SER A 21 10.21 -8.88 3.24
N ALA A 22 9.83 -9.37 4.42
CA ALA A 22 8.41 -9.31 4.79
C ALA A 22 8.07 -7.85 5.11
N GLN A 23 8.22 -6.98 4.12
CA GLN A 23 7.69 -5.63 4.16
C GLN A 23 6.18 -5.83 4.21
N HIS A 24 5.62 -5.78 5.42
CA HIS A 24 4.21 -5.58 5.64
C HIS A 24 3.82 -4.30 4.90
N ARG A 25 3.52 -4.44 3.60
CA ARG A 25 2.66 -3.51 2.88
C ARG A 25 1.38 -3.56 3.68
N HIS A 26 1.25 -2.60 4.60
CA HIS A 26 -0.01 -2.18 5.12
C HIS A 26 -0.84 -1.85 3.89
N ARG A 27 -1.60 -2.84 3.42
CA ARG A 27 -2.48 -2.73 2.28
C ARG A 27 -3.58 -1.82 2.78
N SER A 28 -3.31 -0.52 2.77
CA SER A 28 -4.33 0.50 2.96
C SER A 28 -5.43 0.10 2.00
N LYS A 29 -6.57 -0.27 2.57
CA LYS A 29 -7.68 -0.83 1.82
C LYS A 29 -8.25 0.33 1.02
N THR A 30 -7.70 0.55 -0.18
CA THR A 30 -8.19 1.54 -1.13
C THR A 30 -9.66 1.23 -1.37
N VAL A 31 -10.54 2.08 -0.82
CA VAL A 31 -11.98 1.98 -1.07
C VAL A 31 -12.24 2.75 -2.35
N VAL A 32 -12.58 2.03 -3.42
CA VAL A 32 -13.06 2.64 -4.66
C VAL A 32 -14.58 2.74 -4.59
N VAL A 33 -15.10 3.95 -4.67
CA VAL A 33 -16.54 4.22 -4.77
C VAL A 33 -16.91 4.54 -6.21
N LYS A 34 -18.10 4.11 -6.66
CA LYS A 34 -18.59 4.41 -8.02
C LYS A 34 -19.01 5.88 -8.17
N THR A 35 -19.50 6.48 -7.10
CA THR A 35 -20.05 7.83 -7.09
C THR A 35 -19.59 8.56 -5.84
N VAL A 36 -19.20 9.82 -6.02
CA VAL A 36 -18.93 10.75 -4.91
C VAL A 36 -20.29 11.33 -4.46
N PRO A 37 -20.50 11.59 -3.16
CA PRO A 37 -21.68 12.28 -2.64
C PRO A 37 -22.00 13.60 -3.36
N GLU A 38 -23.26 14.05 -3.30
CA GLU A 38 -23.74 15.19 -4.06
C GLU A 38 -23.01 16.50 -3.69
N GLN A 39 -22.69 17.31 -4.71
CA GLN A 39 -21.95 18.58 -4.65
C GLN A 39 -20.45 18.48 -4.24
N PRO A 40 -19.64 17.65 -4.92
CA PRO A 40 -18.21 17.60 -4.65
C PRO A 40 -17.50 18.89 -5.08
N HIS A 41 -16.65 19.43 -4.23
CA HIS A 41 -15.74 20.51 -4.59
C HIS A 41 -14.49 19.94 -5.27
N VAL A 42 -14.14 20.43 -6.45
CA VAL A 42 -12.93 19.99 -7.16
C VAL A 42 -11.73 20.80 -6.67
N VAL A 43 -10.69 20.10 -6.23
CA VAL A 43 -9.42 20.67 -5.74
C VAL A 43 -8.29 20.12 -6.61
N ALA A 44 -7.61 21.01 -7.34
CA ALA A 44 -6.44 20.64 -8.11
C ALA A 44 -5.19 20.66 -7.22
N TYR A 45 -4.50 19.53 -7.10
CA TYR A 45 -3.25 19.42 -6.34
C TYR A 45 -2.27 18.49 -7.04
N GLN A 46 -1.03 18.96 -7.25
CA GLN A 46 0.01 18.23 -7.99
C GLN A 46 -0.45 17.70 -9.37
N GLY A 47 -1.29 18.46 -10.07
CA GLY A 47 -1.82 18.09 -11.38
C GLY A 47 -2.95 17.04 -11.36
N VAL A 48 -3.47 16.68 -10.17
CA VAL A 48 -4.62 15.77 -10.01
C VAL A 48 -5.83 16.55 -9.50
N ASN A 49 -6.98 16.34 -10.12
CA ASN A 49 -8.26 16.90 -9.68
C ASN A 49 -8.89 15.96 -8.63
N TYR A 50 -8.78 16.33 -7.36
CA TYR A 50 -9.44 15.65 -6.26
C TYR A 50 -10.87 16.17 -6.11
N HIS A 51 -11.78 15.30 -5.74
CA HIS A 51 -13.15 15.63 -5.37
C HIS A 51 -13.24 15.60 -3.85
N TYR A 52 -13.65 16.70 -3.23
CA TYR A 52 -13.85 16.80 -1.79
C TYR A 52 -15.34 16.80 -1.47
N ALA A 53 -15.76 15.84 -0.67
CA ALA A 53 -17.14 15.69 -0.21
C ALA A 53 -17.17 14.99 1.17
N ASP A 54 -18.12 15.32 2.03
CA ASP A 54 -18.30 14.70 3.35
C ASP A 54 -17.03 14.63 4.22
N GLY A 55 -16.20 15.68 4.15
CA GLY A 55 -14.94 15.74 4.91
C GLY A 55 -13.81 14.88 4.34
N ARG A 56 -13.99 14.24 3.17
CA ARG A 56 -13.07 13.25 2.59
C ARG A 56 -12.63 13.66 1.20
N TYR A 57 -11.39 13.32 0.87
CA TYR A 57 -10.84 13.47 -0.48
C TYR A 57 -11.01 12.19 -1.29
N TYR A 58 -11.43 12.37 -2.54
CA TYR A 58 -11.67 11.32 -3.51
C TYR A 58 -10.84 11.60 -4.76
N ARG A 59 -10.08 10.62 -5.23
CA ARG A 59 -9.26 10.73 -6.44
C ARG A 59 -9.90 9.90 -7.57
N PRO A 60 -10.11 10.47 -8.77
CA PRO A 60 -10.63 9.70 -9.89
C PRO A 60 -9.62 8.60 -10.28
N VAL A 61 -10.08 7.34 -10.34
CA VAL A 61 -9.29 6.19 -10.78
C VAL A 61 -10.18 5.18 -11.49
N ASN A 62 -9.80 4.75 -12.70
CA ASN A 62 -10.49 3.70 -13.47
C ASN A 62 -12.03 3.84 -13.56
N GLY A 63 -12.54 5.07 -13.77
CA GLY A 63 -13.97 5.33 -13.89
C GLY A 63 -14.75 5.34 -12.57
N GLY A 64 -14.06 5.27 -11.43
CA GLY A 64 -14.60 5.50 -10.10
C GLY A 64 -13.71 6.47 -9.32
N TYR A 65 -13.83 6.43 -7.99
CA TYR A 65 -13.13 7.32 -7.11
C TYR A 65 -12.50 6.57 -5.93
N GLU A 66 -11.18 6.66 -5.80
CA GLU A 66 -10.44 6.17 -4.65
C GLU A 66 -10.54 7.16 -3.48
N ARG A 67 -10.97 6.68 -2.31
CA ARG A 67 -10.95 7.48 -1.08
C ARG A 67 -9.53 7.57 -0.53
N ILE A 68 -9.04 8.80 -0.33
CA ILE A 68 -7.74 9.06 0.27
C ILE A 68 -7.84 8.97 1.81
N PRO A 69 -7.02 8.14 2.48
CA PRO A 69 -6.94 8.13 3.93
C PRO A 69 -6.37 9.46 4.45
N GLN A 70 -7.03 10.07 5.43
CA GLN A 70 -6.44 11.15 6.23
C GLN A 70 -5.71 10.49 7.40
N ASN A 71 -4.39 10.63 7.43
CA ASN A 71 -3.52 10.09 8.45
C ASN A 71 -2.99 11.22 9.33
#